data_AF-A0A6G3MH53-F1
#
_entry.id   AF-A0A6G3MH53-F1
#
_cell.length_a   1.000
_cell.length_b   1.000
_cell.length_c   1.000
_cell.angle_alpha   90.00
_cell.angle_beta   90.00
_cell.angle_gamma   90.00
#
_symmetry.space_group_name_H-M   'P 1'
#
loop_
_entity.id
_entity.type
_entity.pdbx_description
1 polymer ?
#
loop_
_entity_poly.entity_id
_entity_poly.type
_entity_poly.pdbx_seq_one_letter_code
_entity_poly.pdbx_strand_id
1 'polypeptide(L)'
;MTGTTKLDLYTSEKCGSDLTGDGSQTKPFASIKKAITLYEDKKSDLQIYVDSEASDETFRILSKTQLKKHMKELSLSQKKHESQLEHKKQEKREIRLDQASAVAVELDQNLPQPVQIKTREIPSNINRRVLVYGWVDSIRRQGKKLMFITIRDGSGYLQCVCADKLCQTNHALLLSPESTVCMYGVINTLPVGKIAPGGVELTCDYWELIALAPPGGLEAVLNEESNPDTQLNFRHLQLRTEETSNIMRVNSRALQAFRDHYTAMGYYEVNPPTLVQTQCEGGSSLFEFKYFE
;
A
#
# COMPACT_ATOMS: atom_id res chain seq x y z
N MET A 1 -16.12 19.47 -40.83
CA MET A 1 -17.40 19.68 -40.12
C MET A 1 -17.84 18.34 -39.55
N THR A 2 -17.40 18.00 -38.34
CA THR A 2 -17.84 16.79 -37.63
C THR A 2 -19.06 17.18 -36.81
N GLY A 3 -20.26 16.85 -37.29
CA GLY A 3 -21.50 17.10 -36.56
C GLY A 3 -21.49 16.31 -35.25
N THR A 4 -21.58 17.00 -34.12
CA THR A 4 -21.77 16.41 -32.79
C THR A 4 -23.07 15.62 -32.80
N THR A 5 -22.98 14.30 -32.85
CA THR A 5 -24.15 13.42 -32.77
C THR A 5 -24.63 13.43 -31.32
N LYS A 6 -25.72 14.16 -31.05
CA LYS A 6 -26.37 14.12 -29.74
C LYS A 6 -26.85 12.71 -29.45
N LEU A 7 -26.64 12.24 -28.22
CA LEU A 7 -27.06 10.92 -27.79
C LEU A 7 -28.46 11.02 -27.17
N ASP A 8 -29.45 10.59 -27.93
CA ASP A 8 -30.85 10.57 -27.53
C ASP A 8 -31.16 9.25 -26.79
N LEU A 9 -31.60 9.34 -25.54
CA LEU A 9 -32.01 8.19 -24.74
C LEU A 9 -33.48 8.30 -24.35
N TYR A 10 -34.21 7.20 -24.45
CA TYR A 10 -35.63 7.13 -24.14
C TYR A 10 -35.88 6.38 -22.84
N THR A 11 -36.74 6.95 -22.01
CA THR A 11 -37.19 6.38 -20.74
C THR A 11 -38.71 6.38 -20.70
N SER A 12 -39.32 5.29 -20.26
CA SER A 12 -40.77 5.15 -20.16
C SER A 12 -41.12 4.36 -18.91
N GLU A 13 -41.94 4.95 -18.04
CA GLU A 13 -42.42 4.26 -16.84
C GLU A 13 -43.50 3.21 -17.19
N LYS A 14 -44.17 3.38 -18.34
CA LYS A 14 -45.26 2.50 -18.79
C LYS A 14 -44.76 1.26 -19.55
N CYS A 15 -43.74 1.42 -20.39
CA CYS A 15 -43.31 0.39 -21.34
C CYS A 15 -41.81 0.06 -21.26
N GLY A 16 -41.04 0.73 -20.40
CA GLY A 16 -39.60 0.56 -20.28
C GLY A 16 -39.17 -0.56 -19.33
N SER A 17 -37.91 -0.98 -19.44
CA SER A 17 -37.29 -1.97 -18.56
C SER A 17 -35.84 -1.61 -18.23
N ASP A 18 -35.47 -1.55 -16.95
CA ASP A 18 -34.09 -1.29 -16.51
C ASP A 18 -33.18 -2.53 -16.57
N LEU A 19 -33.76 -3.71 -16.81
CA LEU A 19 -33.05 -4.99 -16.96
C LEU A 19 -32.78 -5.33 -18.42
N THR A 20 -33.72 -5.04 -19.32
CA THR A 20 -33.69 -5.49 -20.72
C THR A 20 -33.80 -4.36 -21.74
N GLY A 21 -34.02 -3.11 -21.31
CA GLY A 21 -34.03 -1.94 -22.19
C GLY A 21 -32.63 -1.53 -22.61
N ASP A 22 -32.51 -1.01 -23.83
CA ASP A 22 -31.24 -0.51 -24.40
C ASP A 22 -31.20 1.03 -24.53
N GLY A 23 -32.29 1.71 -24.15
CA GLY A 23 -32.40 3.16 -24.19
C GLY A 23 -32.83 3.73 -25.55
N SER A 24 -33.12 2.87 -26.53
CA SER A 24 -33.74 3.26 -27.80
C SER A 24 -35.24 3.53 -27.63
N GLN A 25 -35.85 4.18 -28.63
CA GLN A 25 -37.29 4.45 -28.63
C GLN A 25 -38.14 3.17 -28.60
N THR A 26 -37.64 2.05 -29.14
CA THR A 26 -38.36 0.76 -29.18
C THR A 26 -38.16 -0.06 -27.91
N LYS A 27 -37.07 0.17 -27.16
CA LYS A 27 -36.76 -0.49 -25.89
C LYS A 27 -36.25 0.52 -24.85
N PRO A 28 -37.10 1.44 -24.37
CA PRO A 28 -36.69 2.48 -23.43
C PRO A 28 -36.29 1.89 -22.08
N PHE A 29 -35.45 2.62 -21.34
CA PHE A 29 -35.21 2.31 -19.92
C PHE A 29 -36.48 2.58 -19.10
N ALA A 30 -36.67 1.87 -17.98
CA ALA A 30 -37.80 2.13 -17.08
C ALA A 30 -37.57 3.41 -16.26
N SER A 31 -36.31 3.72 -15.93
CA SER A 31 -35.96 4.88 -15.10
C SER A 31 -34.93 5.80 -15.73
N ILE A 32 -35.12 7.11 -15.50
CA ILE A 32 -34.15 8.16 -15.85
C ILE A 32 -32.78 7.90 -15.18
N LYS A 33 -32.79 7.32 -13.98
CA LYS A 33 -31.56 6.99 -13.23
C LYS A 33 -30.70 5.97 -13.98
N LYS A 34 -31.30 4.94 -14.58
CA LYS A 34 -30.59 3.92 -15.35
C LYS A 34 -29.91 4.53 -16.59
N ALA A 35 -30.62 5.40 -17.31
CA ALA A 35 -30.09 6.13 -18.45
C ALA A 35 -28.89 7.02 -18.09
N ILE A 36 -28.98 7.77 -16.98
CA ILE A 36 -27.90 8.63 -16.49
C ILE A 36 -26.67 7.81 -16.06
N THR A 37 -26.87 6.66 -15.42
CA THR A 37 -25.78 5.82 -14.89
C THR A 37 -24.92 5.21 -16.00
N LEU A 38 -25.54 4.74 -17.10
CA LEU A 38 -24.83 4.07 -18.20
C LEU A 38 -24.03 5.02 -19.10
N TYR A 39 -24.37 6.31 -19.09
CA TYR A 39 -23.81 7.30 -20.02
C TYR A 39 -23.23 8.52 -19.28
N GLU A 40 -22.77 8.32 -18.05
CA GLU A 40 -22.25 9.37 -17.17
C GLU A 40 -21.03 10.12 -17.77
N ASP A 41 -20.25 9.47 -18.63
CA ASP A 41 -19.05 10.05 -19.25
C ASP A 41 -19.34 10.98 -20.43
N LYS A 42 -20.58 11.00 -20.95
CA LYS A 42 -21.01 11.80 -22.13
C LYS A 42 -21.94 12.96 -21.76
N LYS A 43 -21.68 13.59 -20.60
CA LYS A 43 -22.50 14.65 -19.97
C LYS A 43 -22.86 15.85 -20.86
N SER A 44 -22.04 16.20 -21.85
CA SER A 44 -22.25 17.37 -22.72
C SER A 44 -23.29 17.18 -23.82
N ASP A 45 -23.55 15.93 -24.22
CA ASP A 45 -24.29 15.61 -25.46
C ASP A 45 -25.52 14.70 -25.23
N LEU A 46 -25.95 14.55 -23.97
CA LEU A 46 -27.04 13.66 -23.56
C LEU A 46 -28.41 14.35 -23.60
N GLN A 47 -29.37 13.78 -24.30
CA GLN A 47 -30.76 14.24 -24.34
C GLN A 47 -31.70 13.08 -23.94
N ILE A 48 -32.44 13.25 -22.85
CA ILE A 48 -33.33 12.20 -22.33
C ILE A 48 -34.78 12.54 -22.68
N TYR A 49 -35.48 11.57 -23.25
CA TYR A 49 -36.90 11.60 -23.57
C TYR A 49 -37.67 10.81 -22.52
N VAL A 50 -38.76 11.38 -22.00
CA VAL A 50 -39.66 10.80 -20.99
C VAL A 50 -41.09 10.73 -21.53
N ASP A 51 -41.96 9.90 -20.94
CA ASP A 51 -43.37 9.82 -21.36
C ASP A 51 -44.05 11.20 -21.38
N SER A 52 -44.77 11.50 -22.47
CA SER A 52 -45.58 12.72 -22.59
C SER A 52 -46.96 12.55 -21.92
N GLU A 53 -47.53 13.67 -21.48
CA GLU A 53 -48.87 13.74 -20.88
C GLU A 53 -49.94 14.15 -21.91
N ALA A 54 -49.52 14.59 -23.11
CA ALA A 54 -50.42 14.94 -24.20
C ALA A 54 -50.87 13.68 -24.97
N SER A 55 -52.11 13.65 -25.47
CA SER A 55 -52.65 12.53 -26.25
C SER A 55 -51.92 12.29 -27.59
N ASP A 56 -51.25 13.32 -28.10
CA ASP A 56 -50.79 13.38 -29.49
C ASP A 56 -49.28 13.10 -29.64
N GLU A 57 -48.54 13.04 -28.53
CA GLU A 57 -47.10 12.74 -28.52
C GLU A 57 -46.77 11.63 -27.52
N THR A 58 -45.88 10.71 -27.85
CA THR A 58 -45.48 9.61 -26.96
C THR A 58 -44.38 10.00 -25.98
N PHE A 59 -43.45 10.88 -26.37
CA PHE A 59 -42.31 11.28 -25.56
C PHE A 59 -42.06 12.80 -25.60
N ARG A 60 -41.64 13.38 -24.47
CA ARG A 60 -41.18 14.77 -24.34
C ARG A 60 -39.73 14.84 -23.88
N ILE A 61 -39.03 15.93 -24.21
CA ILE A 61 -37.63 16.15 -23.77
C ILE A 61 -37.61 16.53 -22.28
N LEU A 62 -36.77 15.85 -21.51
CA LEU A 62 -36.49 16.20 -20.12
C LEU A 62 -35.76 17.55 -20.06
N SER A 63 -36.28 18.50 -19.29
CA SER A 63 -35.66 19.83 -19.19
C SER A 63 -34.25 19.75 -18.58
N LYS A 64 -33.37 20.68 -18.97
CA LYS A 64 -31.99 20.77 -18.42
C LYS A 64 -31.98 20.90 -16.89
N THR A 65 -33.00 21.54 -16.31
CA THR A 65 -33.16 21.69 -14.85
C THR A 65 -33.52 20.36 -14.18
N GLN A 66 -34.43 19.57 -14.78
CA GLN A 66 -34.79 18.24 -14.27
C GLN A 66 -33.64 17.24 -14.43
N LEU A 67 -32.90 17.27 -15.55
CA LEU A 67 -31.71 16.45 -15.73
C LEU A 67 -30.65 16.71 -14.65
N LYS A 68 -30.34 18.00 -14.40
CA LYS A 68 -29.43 18.40 -13.30
C LYS A 68 -29.93 17.94 -11.93
N LYS A 69 -31.24 17.99 -11.68
CA LYS A 69 -31.85 17.51 -10.42
C LYS A 69 -31.64 16.01 -10.23
N HIS A 70 -31.96 15.19 -11.24
CA HIS A 70 -31.77 13.74 -11.16
C HIS A 70 -30.29 13.32 -11.03
N MET A 71 -29.37 14.02 -11.71
CA MET A 71 -27.93 13.81 -11.54
C MET A 71 -27.47 14.13 -10.10
N LYS A 72 -27.98 15.23 -9.53
CA LYS A 72 -27.67 15.60 -8.13
C LYS A 72 -28.22 14.57 -7.14
N GLU A 73 -29.43 14.07 -7.35
CA GLU A 73 -30.03 13.02 -6.52
C GLU A 73 -29.25 11.69 -6.61
N LEU A 74 -28.77 11.33 -7.79
CA LEU A 74 -28.00 10.10 -8.02
C LEU A 74 -26.63 10.17 -7.34
N SER A 75 -25.89 11.26 -7.53
CA SER A 75 -24.60 11.49 -6.84
C SER A 75 -24.76 11.56 -5.32
N LEU A 76 -25.85 12.15 -4.80
CA LEU A 76 -26.14 12.17 -3.37
C LEU A 76 -26.48 10.77 -2.84
N SER A 77 -27.20 9.96 -3.63
CA SER A 77 -27.53 8.57 -3.29
C SER A 77 -26.28 7.67 -3.31
N GLN A 78 -25.39 7.86 -4.28
CA GLN A 78 -24.08 7.18 -4.33
C GLN A 78 -23.23 7.53 -3.11
N LYS A 79 -23.05 8.83 -2.82
CA LYS A 79 -22.32 9.28 -1.61
C LYS A 79 -22.91 8.73 -0.32
N LYS A 80 -24.25 8.68 -0.22
CA LYS A 80 -24.94 8.08 0.94
C LYS A 80 -24.69 6.58 1.03
N HIS A 81 -24.69 5.86 -0.09
CA HIS A 81 -24.40 4.44 -0.14
C HIS A 81 -22.94 4.13 0.23
N GLU A 82 -22.00 4.91 -0.30
CA GLU A 82 -20.57 4.85 0.06
C GLU A 82 -20.36 5.11 1.55
N SER A 83 -20.94 6.19 2.09
CA SER A 83 -20.89 6.50 3.52
C SER A 83 -21.50 5.40 4.39
N GLN A 84 -22.63 4.80 3.98
CA GLN A 84 -23.21 3.65 4.68
C GLN A 84 -22.32 2.40 4.62
N LEU A 85 -21.66 2.16 3.49
CA LEU A 85 -20.70 1.07 3.33
C LEU A 85 -19.47 1.29 4.22
N GLU A 86 -18.94 2.51 4.27
CA GLU A 86 -17.85 2.89 5.17
C GLU A 86 -18.24 2.72 6.63
N HIS A 87 -19.42 3.21 7.03
CA HIS A 87 -19.91 3.04 8.40
C HIS A 87 -20.05 1.56 8.79
N LYS A 88 -20.64 0.74 7.91
CA LYS A 88 -20.73 -0.72 8.12
C LYS A 88 -19.35 -1.40 8.18
N LYS A 89 -18.38 -0.92 7.41
CA LYS A 89 -16.98 -1.41 7.47
C LYS A 89 -16.33 -1.02 8.80
N GLN A 90 -16.57 0.20 9.28
CA GLN A 90 -16.07 0.73 10.54
C GLN A 90 -16.64 -0.05 11.73
N GLU A 91 -17.95 -0.21 11.82
CA GLU A 91 -18.61 -1.00 12.87
C GLU A 91 -18.09 -2.44 12.91
N LYS A 92 -17.95 -3.10 11.75
CA LYS A 92 -17.38 -4.44 11.66
C LYS A 92 -15.92 -4.49 12.13
N ARG A 93 -15.15 -3.43 11.89
CA ARG A 93 -13.75 -3.32 12.34
C ARG A 93 -13.69 -3.14 13.86
N GLU A 94 -14.55 -2.31 14.44
CA GLU A 94 -14.64 -2.08 15.88
C GLU A 94 -15.04 -3.35 16.63
N ILE A 95 -16.09 -4.06 16.18
CA ILE A 95 -16.49 -5.36 16.75
C ILE A 95 -15.33 -6.36 16.70
N ARG A 96 -14.57 -6.38 15.60
CA ARG A 96 -13.43 -7.29 15.46
C ARG A 96 -12.26 -6.91 16.38
N LEU A 97 -12.02 -5.62 16.59
CA LEU A 97 -11.00 -5.12 17.51
C LEU A 97 -11.36 -5.43 18.96
N ASP A 98 -12.64 -5.29 19.30
CA ASP A 98 -13.16 -5.64 20.62
C ASP A 98 -12.97 -7.14 20.92
N GLN A 99 -13.36 -8.01 19.99
CA GLN A 99 -13.12 -9.46 20.07
C GLN A 99 -11.62 -9.81 20.19
N ALA A 100 -10.75 -9.05 19.52
CA ALA A 100 -9.31 -9.27 19.52
C ALA A 100 -8.63 -8.79 20.81
N SER A 101 -9.22 -7.82 21.51
CA SER A 101 -8.73 -7.37 22.83
C SER A 101 -8.80 -8.47 23.89
N ALA A 102 -9.73 -9.42 23.74
CA ALA A 102 -9.88 -10.56 24.63
C ALA A 102 -8.85 -11.69 24.37
N VAL A 103 -8.10 -11.63 23.26
CA VAL A 103 -7.09 -12.63 22.91
C VAL A 103 -5.73 -12.17 23.39
N ALA A 104 -5.33 -12.62 24.57
CA ALA A 104 -3.96 -12.49 25.06
C ALA A 104 -3.09 -13.65 24.56
N VAL A 105 -1.87 -13.34 24.16
CA VAL A 105 -0.84 -14.33 23.87
C VAL A 105 0.28 -14.07 24.88
N GLU A 106 0.69 -15.12 25.58
CA GLU A 106 1.76 -15.09 26.56
C GLU A 106 2.93 -15.94 26.06
N LEU A 107 4.14 -15.58 26.47
CA LEU A 107 5.33 -16.36 26.19
C LEU A 107 5.26 -17.69 26.95
N ASP A 108 5.25 -18.81 26.24
CA ASP A 108 5.29 -20.13 26.87
C ASP A 108 6.67 -20.39 27.48
N GLN A 109 6.71 -20.46 28.81
CA GLN A 109 7.94 -20.69 29.59
C GLN A 109 8.45 -22.14 29.49
N ASN A 110 7.64 -23.08 28.98
CA ASN A 110 8.06 -24.47 28.81
C ASN A 110 8.88 -24.69 27.52
N LEU A 111 8.85 -23.73 26.60
CA LEU A 111 9.61 -23.81 25.36
C LEU A 111 11.11 -23.55 25.62
N PRO A 112 12.01 -24.13 24.81
CA PRO A 112 13.45 -23.85 24.90
C PRO A 112 13.74 -22.35 24.86
N GLN A 113 14.74 -21.87 25.61
CA GLN A 113 15.10 -20.46 25.55
C GLN A 113 15.52 -20.07 24.13
N PRO A 114 14.98 -18.97 23.58
CA PRO A 114 15.28 -18.55 22.23
C PRO A 114 16.70 -17.98 22.14
N VAL A 115 17.39 -18.26 21.05
CA VAL A 115 18.66 -17.60 20.73
C VAL A 115 18.37 -16.33 19.93
N GLN A 116 18.84 -15.18 20.43
CA GLN A 116 18.72 -13.93 19.68
C GLN A 116 19.68 -13.93 18.49
N ILE A 117 19.17 -13.69 17.29
CA ILE A 117 19.97 -13.68 16.05
C ILE A 117 19.61 -12.51 15.13
N LYS A 118 20.50 -12.16 14.20
CA LYS A 118 20.16 -11.36 13.01
C LYS A 118 19.70 -12.25 11.86
N THR A 119 18.98 -11.68 10.89
CA THR A 119 18.49 -12.46 9.74
C THR A 119 19.62 -13.09 8.91
N ARG A 120 20.80 -12.45 8.82
CA ARG A 120 21.99 -13.07 8.19
C ARG A 120 22.48 -14.37 8.84
N GLU A 121 22.11 -14.63 10.10
CA GLU A 121 22.55 -15.79 10.89
C GLU A 121 21.56 -16.97 10.82
N ILE A 122 20.48 -16.82 10.06
CA ILE A 122 19.47 -17.85 9.83
C ILE A 122 20.07 -19.21 9.38
N PRO A 123 21.01 -19.26 8.41
CA PRO A 123 21.52 -20.55 7.92
C PRO A 123 22.15 -21.42 9.02
N SER A 124 22.74 -20.81 10.05
CA SER A 124 23.37 -21.50 11.17
C SER A 124 22.39 -21.89 12.29
N ASN A 125 21.13 -21.49 12.19
CA ASN A 125 20.13 -21.63 13.25
C ASN A 125 18.83 -22.32 12.79
N ILE A 126 18.90 -23.09 11.70
CA ILE A 126 17.78 -23.94 11.24
C ILE A 126 17.44 -24.98 12.32
N ASN A 127 16.16 -25.25 12.50
CA ASN A 127 15.56 -26.12 13.53
C ASN A 127 15.79 -25.66 14.97
N ARG A 128 16.16 -24.39 15.19
CA ARG A 128 16.30 -23.79 16.51
C ARG A 128 15.22 -22.77 16.77
N ARG A 129 14.83 -22.65 18.04
CA ARG A 129 13.98 -21.55 18.50
C ARG A 129 14.83 -20.28 18.64
N VAL A 130 14.41 -19.21 17.99
CA VAL A 130 15.15 -17.96 17.89
C VAL A 130 14.28 -16.76 18.24
N LEU A 131 14.94 -15.66 18.55
CA LEU A 131 14.35 -14.33 18.73
C LEU A 131 14.93 -13.40 17.66
N VAL A 132 14.07 -12.83 16.83
CA VAL A 132 14.47 -11.91 15.75
C VAL A 132 13.72 -10.59 15.89
N TYR A 133 14.48 -9.50 15.91
CA TYR A 133 13.94 -8.14 15.85
C TYR A 133 13.97 -7.63 14.43
N GLY A 134 12.91 -6.95 13.99
CA GLY A 134 12.89 -6.37 12.66
C GLY A 134 11.74 -5.39 12.41
N TRP A 135 11.82 -4.74 11.26
CA TRP A 135 10.72 -4.00 10.67
C TRP A 135 9.86 -4.94 9.84
N VAL A 136 8.55 -4.77 9.94
CA VAL A 136 7.60 -5.46 9.09
C VAL A 136 7.69 -4.89 7.68
N ASP A 137 8.12 -5.72 6.75
CA ASP A 137 8.25 -5.36 5.35
C ASP A 137 6.93 -5.54 4.60
N SER A 138 6.30 -6.70 4.76
CA SER A 138 5.01 -7.01 4.15
C SER A 138 4.17 -7.89 5.05
N ILE A 139 2.84 -7.75 4.93
CA ILE A 139 1.87 -8.51 5.71
C ILE A 139 0.87 -9.13 4.73
N ARG A 140 0.76 -10.46 4.73
CA ARG A 140 -0.25 -11.19 3.96
C ARG A 140 -1.14 -11.98 4.90
N ARG A 141 -2.46 -11.75 4.85
CA ARG A 141 -3.45 -12.51 5.62
C ARG A 141 -4.17 -13.52 4.75
N GLN A 142 -4.25 -14.77 5.19
CA GLN A 142 -5.02 -15.83 4.53
C GLN A 142 -6.15 -16.27 5.46
N GLY A 143 -7.35 -15.74 5.21
CA GLY A 143 -8.49 -15.92 6.09
C GLY A 143 -8.30 -15.24 7.46
N LYS A 144 -8.90 -15.82 8.50
CA LYS A 144 -8.85 -15.29 9.88
C LYS A 144 -7.82 -16.00 10.78
N LYS A 145 -7.22 -17.09 10.30
CA LYS A 145 -6.39 -17.99 11.11
C LYS A 145 -4.92 -18.03 10.71
N LEU A 146 -4.55 -17.34 9.63
CA LEU A 146 -3.18 -17.39 9.13
C LEU A 146 -2.73 -16.00 8.67
N MET A 147 -1.58 -15.58 9.18
CA MET A 147 -0.92 -14.32 8.85
C MET A 147 0.55 -14.59 8.59
N PHE A 148 1.02 -14.13 7.43
CA PHE A 148 2.42 -14.15 7.05
C PHE A 148 2.97 -12.74 7.21
N ILE A 149 4.04 -12.61 7.97
CA ILE A 149 4.77 -11.36 8.19
C ILE A 149 6.16 -11.56 7.62
N THR A 150 6.55 -10.79 6.62
CA THR A 150 7.95 -10.70 6.23
C THR A 150 8.60 -9.62 7.07
N ILE A 151 9.66 -9.96 7.80
CA ILE A 151 10.45 -8.98 8.56
C ILE A 151 11.79 -8.74 7.88
N ARG A 152 12.34 -7.53 8.06
CA ARG A 152 13.70 -7.17 7.66
C ARG A 152 14.43 -6.48 8.81
N ASP A 153 15.74 -6.71 8.92
CA ASP A 153 16.60 -6.09 9.95
C ASP A 153 17.81 -5.35 9.36
N GLY A 154 17.84 -5.21 8.03
CA GLY A 154 18.96 -4.64 7.28
C GLY A 154 20.02 -5.66 6.85
N SER A 155 20.01 -6.87 7.40
CA SER A 155 20.93 -7.95 7.01
C SER A 155 20.29 -9.01 6.10
N GLY A 156 18.97 -8.96 5.94
CA GLY A 156 18.19 -9.88 5.13
C GLY A 156 16.69 -9.79 5.44
N TYR A 157 15.95 -10.74 4.89
CA TYR A 157 14.50 -10.88 5.06
C TYR A 157 14.18 -12.25 5.66
N LEU A 158 13.13 -12.32 6.46
CA LEU A 158 12.62 -13.56 7.05
C LEU A 158 11.10 -13.59 6.99
N GLN A 159 10.54 -14.64 6.38
CA GLN A 159 9.11 -14.90 6.46
C GLN A 159 8.77 -15.55 7.80
N CYS A 160 7.85 -14.96 8.54
CA CYS A 160 7.30 -15.46 9.79
C CYS A 160 5.83 -15.85 9.60
N VAL A 161 5.46 -17.04 10.09
CA VAL A 161 4.11 -17.59 9.97
C VAL A 161 3.43 -17.56 11.34
N CYS A 162 2.39 -16.74 11.48
CA CYS A 162 1.57 -16.63 12.68
C CYS A 162 0.22 -17.32 12.46
N ALA A 163 -0.09 -18.32 13.27
CA ALA A 163 -1.33 -19.10 13.18
C ALA A 163 -2.28 -18.86 14.38
N ASP A 164 -3.56 -19.10 14.15
CA ASP A 164 -4.63 -19.10 15.15
C ASP A 164 -4.62 -17.85 16.06
N LYS A 165 -4.31 -18.00 17.35
CA LYS A 165 -4.35 -16.91 18.34
C LYS A 165 -3.40 -15.78 17.97
N LEU A 166 -2.22 -16.10 17.42
CA LEU A 166 -1.17 -15.13 17.08
C LEU A 166 -1.58 -14.13 16.00
N CYS A 167 -2.59 -14.45 15.20
CA CYS A 167 -3.12 -13.58 14.15
C CYS A 167 -4.47 -12.92 14.49
N GLN A 168 -4.99 -13.20 15.70
CA GLN A 168 -6.29 -12.72 16.18
C GLN A 168 -6.17 -11.70 17.30
N THR A 169 -4.97 -11.41 17.80
CA THR A 169 -4.72 -10.37 18.80
C THR A 169 -5.02 -8.98 18.24
N ASN A 170 -5.28 -8.01 19.13
CA ASN A 170 -5.48 -6.62 18.74
C ASN A 170 -4.27 -6.09 17.94
N HIS A 171 -3.04 -6.40 18.41
CA HIS A 171 -1.81 -6.08 17.71
C HIS A 171 -1.77 -6.67 16.29
N ALA A 172 -2.18 -7.94 16.12
CA ALA A 172 -2.23 -8.59 14.81
C ALA A 172 -3.20 -7.90 13.84
N LEU A 173 -4.29 -7.32 14.32
CA LEU A 173 -5.27 -6.62 13.48
C LEU A 173 -4.84 -5.20 13.11
N LEU A 174 -4.14 -4.52 14.02
CA LEU A 174 -3.63 -3.17 13.79
C LEU A 174 -2.31 -3.13 13.02
N LEU A 175 -1.55 -4.23 13.01
CA LEU A 175 -0.23 -4.30 12.40
C LEU A 175 -0.22 -3.77 10.97
N SER A 176 0.72 -2.86 10.71
CA SER A 176 0.99 -2.20 9.44
C SER A 176 2.44 -2.42 9.00
N PRO A 177 2.75 -2.35 7.69
CA PRO A 177 4.13 -2.29 7.22
C PRO A 177 4.91 -1.14 7.88
N GLU A 178 6.23 -1.27 7.98
CA GLU A 178 7.14 -0.40 8.74
C GLU A 178 7.02 -0.45 10.27
N SER A 179 6.06 -1.20 10.82
CA SER A 179 6.00 -1.44 12.27
C SER A 179 7.22 -2.23 12.73
N THR A 180 7.65 -2.04 13.97
CA THR A 180 8.75 -2.82 14.57
C THR A 180 8.21 -3.92 15.46
N VAL A 181 8.74 -5.12 15.29
CA VAL A 181 8.28 -6.32 15.98
C VAL A 181 9.46 -7.14 16.50
N CYS A 182 9.22 -7.93 17.54
CA CYS A 182 10.07 -9.06 17.90
C CYS A 182 9.31 -10.36 17.65
N MET A 183 9.97 -11.31 16.99
CA MET A 183 9.38 -12.59 16.59
C MET A 183 10.13 -13.71 17.30
N TYR A 184 9.37 -14.59 17.97
CA TYR A 184 9.86 -15.81 18.57
C TYR A 184 9.30 -17.00 17.80
N GLY A 185 10.16 -17.95 17.48
CA GLY A 185 9.73 -19.12 16.71
C GLY A 185 10.85 -20.04 16.34
N VAL A 186 10.49 -21.16 15.74
CA VAL A 186 11.44 -22.14 15.20
C VAL A 186 11.66 -21.87 13.72
N ILE A 187 12.92 -21.79 13.30
CA ILE A 187 13.26 -21.70 11.87
C ILE A 187 13.12 -23.09 11.25
N ASN A 188 12.27 -23.21 10.24
CA ASN A 188 12.02 -24.43 9.51
C ASN A 188 12.36 -24.26 8.03
N THR A 189 12.84 -25.33 7.41
CA THR A 189 12.98 -25.39 5.95
C THR A 189 11.63 -25.41 5.27
N LEU A 190 11.52 -24.81 4.09
CA LEU A 190 10.26 -24.77 3.36
C LEU A 190 9.82 -26.17 2.88
N PRO A 191 8.51 -26.44 2.86
CA PRO A 191 7.95 -27.59 2.15
C PRO A 191 8.27 -27.52 0.65
N VAL A 192 8.36 -28.68 0.01
CA VAL A 192 8.60 -28.80 -1.44
C VAL A 192 7.58 -27.96 -2.22
N GLY A 193 8.06 -27.12 -3.13
CA GLY A 193 7.23 -26.27 -4.00
C GLY A 193 6.84 -24.90 -3.42
N LYS A 194 7.23 -24.57 -2.18
CA LYS A 194 7.06 -23.22 -1.61
C LYS A 194 8.33 -22.40 -1.73
N ILE A 195 8.16 -21.09 -1.88
CA ILE A 195 9.25 -20.12 -2.00
C ILE A 195 9.08 -19.07 -0.89
N ALA A 196 10.15 -18.81 -0.15
CA ALA A 196 10.25 -17.72 0.81
C ALA A 196 11.71 -17.21 0.83
N PRO A 197 11.94 -15.96 1.30
CA PRO A 197 13.29 -15.42 1.41
C PRO A 197 14.23 -16.35 2.20
N GLY A 198 15.40 -16.65 1.64
CA GLY A 198 16.38 -17.53 2.28
C GLY A 198 16.02 -19.02 2.30
N GLY A 199 14.92 -19.44 1.65
CA GLY A 199 14.53 -20.86 1.58
C GLY A 199 14.00 -21.46 2.90
N VAL A 200 13.71 -20.61 3.88
CA VAL A 200 13.23 -21.00 5.21
C VAL A 200 12.07 -20.11 5.64
N GLU A 201 11.36 -20.54 6.67
CA GLU A 201 10.36 -19.73 7.35
C GLU A 201 10.46 -19.91 8.87
N LEU A 202 10.10 -18.87 9.62
CA LEU A 202 9.96 -18.95 11.07
C LEU A 202 8.51 -19.29 11.41
N THR A 203 8.30 -20.47 12.00
CA THR A 203 7.00 -20.81 12.60
C THR A 203 6.90 -20.11 13.94
N CYS A 204 6.06 -19.07 14.00
CA CYS A 204 5.96 -18.19 15.15
C CYS A 204 5.22 -18.88 16.29
N ASP A 205 5.80 -18.84 17.48
CA ASP A 205 5.16 -19.28 18.73
C ASP A 205 4.70 -18.08 19.57
N TYR A 206 5.40 -16.94 19.46
CA TYR A 206 5.10 -15.71 20.18
C TYR A 206 5.66 -14.51 19.43
N TRP A 207 5.00 -13.36 19.51
CA TRP A 207 5.55 -12.12 18.96
C TRP A 207 4.98 -10.90 19.68
N GLU A 208 5.75 -9.83 19.69
CA GLU A 208 5.32 -8.55 20.25
C GLU A 208 5.44 -7.43 19.22
N LEU A 209 4.51 -6.49 19.31
CA LEU A 209 4.58 -5.22 18.61
C LEU A 209 5.37 -4.24 19.49
N ILE A 210 6.54 -3.80 19.03
CA ILE A 210 7.39 -2.84 19.74
C ILE A 210 6.90 -1.42 19.47
N ALA A 211 6.74 -1.07 18.20
CA ALA A 211 6.18 0.21 17.79
C ALA A 211 5.33 0.08 16.54
N LEU A 212 4.12 0.62 16.60
CA LEU A 212 3.18 0.66 15.49
C LEU A 212 3.56 1.77 14.51
N ALA A 213 3.57 1.46 13.21
CA ALA A 213 3.74 2.44 12.15
C ALA A 213 2.39 2.93 11.61
N PRO A 214 2.35 4.11 10.96
CA PRO A 214 1.16 4.58 10.27
C PRO A 214 0.63 3.57 9.23
N PRO A 215 -0.70 3.52 8.98
CA PRO A 215 -1.27 2.62 8.00
C PRO A 215 -0.75 2.93 6.59
N GLY A 216 -0.54 1.88 5.79
CA GLY A 216 -0.05 2.00 4.41
C GLY A 216 1.49 2.03 4.28
N GLY A 217 2.23 2.15 5.38
CA GLY A 217 3.69 2.02 5.38
C GLY A 217 4.39 3.06 4.49
N LEU A 218 5.45 2.62 3.81
CA LEU A 218 6.26 3.49 2.95
C LEU A 218 5.49 3.94 1.69
N GLU A 219 4.68 3.05 1.10
CA GLU A 219 3.92 3.32 -0.13
C GLU A 219 2.86 4.42 0.02
N ALA A 220 2.38 4.65 1.25
CA ALA A 220 1.45 5.74 1.54
C ALA A 220 2.09 7.13 1.45
N VAL A 221 3.42 7.22 1.55
CA VAL A 221 4.18 8.48 1.52
C VAL A 221 4.94 8.63 0.20
N LEU A 222 5.49 7.54 -0.30
CA LEU A 222 6.30 7.51 -1.52
C LEU A 222 5.80 6.40 -2.45
N ASN A 223 5.35 6.79 -3.63
CA ASN A 223 5.00 5.89 -4.71
C ASN A 223 5.95 6.05 -5.91
N GLU A 224 5.90 5.14 -6.87
CA GLU A 224 6.74 5.18 -8.08
C GLU A 224 6.51 6.45 -8.92
N GLU A 225 5.32 7.04 -8.82
CA GLU A 225 4.92 8.26 -9.53
C GLU A 225 5.36 9.55 -8.80
N SER A 226 5.97 9.45 -7.62
CA SER A 226 6.41 10.60 -6.83
C SER A 226 7.50 11.36 -7.57
N ASN A 227 7.38 12.69 -7.64
CA ASN A 227 8.38 13.52 -8.30
C ASN A 227 9.75 13.47 -7.56
N PRO A 228 10.87 13.79 -8.25
CA PRO A 228 12.21 13.70 -7.65
C PRO A 228 12.38 14.51 -6.36
N ASP A 229 11.79 15.70 -6.27
CA ASP A 229 11.89 16.55 -5.06
C ASP A 229 11.23 15.89 -3.84
N THR A 230 10.07 15.26 -4.02
CA THR A 230 9.40 14.51 -2.95
C THR A 230 10.23 13.31 -2.52
N GLN A 231 10.82 12.59 -3.48
CA GLN A 231 11.70 11.47 -3.18
C GLN A 231 12.92 11.90 -2.36
N LEU A 232 13.52 13.06 -2.67
CA LEU A 232 14.64 13.62 -1.90
C LEU A 232 14.20 14.09 -0.50
N ASN A 233 13.05 14.74 -0.37
CA ASN A 233 12.53 15.17 0.93
C ASN A 233 12.26 13.97 1.86
N PHE A 234 11.78 12.86 1.32
CA PHE A 234 11.52 11.62 2.05
C PHE A 234 12.60 10.55 1.85
N ARG A 235 13.84 10.95 1.51
CA ARG A 235 14.94 10.03 1.22
C ARG A 235 15.22 9.05 2.36
N HIS A 236 15.00 9.47 3.61
CA HIS A 236 15.12 8.63 4.80
C HIS A 236 14.15 7.44 4.83
N LEU A 237 12.99 7.55 4.19
CA LEU A 237 12.08 6.43 3.95
C LEU A 237 12.54 5.65 2.73
N GLN A 238 12.84 6.32 1.62
CA GLN A 238 13.27 5.67 0.39
C GLN A 238 14.49 4.75 0.59
N LEU A 239 15.44 5.13 1.46
CA LEU A 239 16.61 4.30 1.83
C LEU A 239 16.25 2.95 2.48
N ARG A 240 14.98 2.75 2.89
CA ARG A 240 14.47 1.50 3.47
C ARG A 240 13.96 0.52 2.43
N THR A 241 13.74 0.96 1.19
CA THR A 241 13.35 0.07 0.09
C THR A 241 14.49 -0.89 -0.23
N GLU A 242 14.13 -2.06 -0.75
CA GLU A 242 15.12 -3.07 -1.12
C GLU A 242 16.13 -2.51 -2.12
N GLU A 243 15.66 -1.85 -3.18
CA GLU A 243 16.50 -1.28 -4.23
C GLU A 243 17.47 -0.22 -3.69
N THR A 244 16.96 0.81 -3.00
CA THR A 244 17.82 1.93 -2.57
C THR A 244 18.78 1.48 -1.47
N SER A 245 18.35 0.60 -0.56
CA SER A 245 19.26 0.02 0.44
C SER A 245 20.37 -0.82 -0.20
N ASN A 246 20.06 -1.59 -1.26
CA ASN A 246 21.05 -2.35 -2.01
C ASN A 246 22.05 -1.45 -2.75
N ILE A 247 21.61 -0.34 -3.34
CA ILE A 247 22.51 0.65 -3.95
C ILE A 247 23.52 1.17 -2.91
N MET A 248 23.07 1.49 -1.69
CA MET A 248 23.97 1.95 -0.63
C MET A 248 24.97 0.87 -0.20
N ARG A 249 24.54 -0.40 -0.14
CA ARG A 249 25.44 -1.54 0.14
C ARG A 249 26.49 -1.70 -0.96
N VAL A 250 26.11 -1.59 -2.23
CA VAL A 250 27.05 -1.64 -3.37
C VAL A 250 28.05 -0.50 -3.29
N ASN A 251 27.59 0.73 -3.01
CA ASN A 251 28.48 1.88 -2.84
C ASN A 251 29.50 1.66 -1.71
N SER A 252 29.06 1.13 -0.57
CA SER A 252 29.95 0.76 0.54
C SER A 252 31.02 -0.26 0.11
N ARG A 253 30.64 -1.29 -0.66
CA ARG A 253 31.57 -2.30 -1.17
C ARG A 253 32.51 -1.76 -2.23
N ALA A 254 32.05 -0.87 -3.10
CA ALA A 254 32.89 -0.20 -4.08
C ALA A 254 34.00 0.62 -3.40
N LEU A 255 33.63 1.44 -2.41
CA LEU A 255 34.60 2.23 -1.62
C LEU A 255 35.62 1.34 -0.89
N GLN A 256 35.18 0.20 -0.35
CA GLN A 256 36.10 -0.76 0.26
C GLN A 256 37.09 -1.31 -0.77
N ALA A 257 36.61 -1.72 -1.96
CA ALA A 257 37.45 -2.26 -3.01
C ALA A 257 38.52 -1.26 -3.49
N PHE A 258 38.18 0.04 -3.58
CA PHE A 258 39.14 1.09 -3.88
C PHE A 258 40.24 1.17 -2.82
N ARG A 259 39.88 1.16 -1.53
CA ARG A 259 40.87 1.20 -0.43
C ARG A 259 41.75 -0.04 -0.44
N ASP A 260 41.17 -1.23 -0.61
CA ASP A 260 41.90 -2.49 -0.64
C ASP A 260 42.91 -2.52 -1.80
N HIS A 261 42.52 -2.02 -2.98
CA HIS A 261 43.39 -1.91 -4.14
C HIS A 261 44.62 -1.02 -3.89
N TYR A 262 44.43 0.19 -3.38
CA TYR A 262 45.54 1.10 -3.09
C TYR A 262 46.42 0.60 -1.95
N THR A 263 45.81 0.00 -0.91
CA THR A 263 46.54 -0.63 0.20
C THR A 263 47.43 -1.76 -0.30
N ALA A 264 46.93 -2.61 -1.19
CA ALA A 264 47.70 -3.70 -1.78
C ALA A 264 48.90 -3.21 -2.62
N MET A 265 48.84 -1.99 -3.17
CA MET A 265 49.94 -1.35 -3.88
C MET A 265 50.92 -0.59 -2.96
N GLY A 266 50.70 -0.60 -1.64
CA GLY A 266 51.56 0.07 -0.67
C GLY A 266 51.29 1.58 -0.50
N TYR A 267 50.15 2.08 -0.97
CA TYR A 267 49.73 3.46 -0.72
C TYR A 267 49.15 3.61 0.69
N TYR A 268 49.22 4.83 1.22
CA TYR A 268 48.63 5.21 2.51
C TYR A 268 47.46 6.18 2.28
N GLU A 269 46.37 5.96 3.00
CA GLU A 269 45.21 6.87 3.02
C GLU A 269 45.58 8.16 3.77
N VAL A 270 45.24 9.32 3.19
CA VAL A 270 45.47 10.65 3.78
C VAL A 270 44.16 11.43 3.80
N ASN A 271 43.95 12.27 4.83
CA ASN A 271 42.74 13.08 5.01
C ASN A 271 43.08 14.58 4.89
N PRO A 272 43.10 15.15 3.67
CA PRO A 272 43.43 16.55 3.46
C PRO A 272 42.32 17.49 3.98
N PRO A 273 42.64 18.77 4.28
CA PRO A 273 41.63 19.74 4.69
C PRO A 273 40.65 20.04 3.55
N THR A 274 39.36 20.14 3.87
CA THR A 274 38.30 20.50 2.91
C THR A 274 37.93 21.99 2.95
N LEU A 275 38.39 22.72 3.97
CA LEU A 275 38.28 24.18 4.06
C LEU A 275 39.60 24.76 3.56
N VAL A 276 39.57 25.43 2.40
CA VAL A 276 40.76 25.91 1.69
C VAL A 276 40.63 27.38 1.31
N GLN A 277 41.77 28.06 1.22
CA GLN A 277 41.87 29.45 0.73
C GLN A 277 42.31 29.52 -0.74
N THR A 278 42.57 28.36 -1.37
CA THR A 278 43.15 28.25 -2.70
C THR A 278 42.20 27.54 -3.66
N GLN A 279 42.24 27.95 -4.92
CA GLN A 279 41.48 27.35 -6.02
C GLN A 279 42.35 26.33 -6.76
N CYS A 280 41.79 25.15 -7.08
CA CYS A 280 42.51 24.10 -7.81
C CYS A 280 42.05 23.95 -9.28
N GLU A 281 40.75 23.83 -9.55
CA GLU A 281 40.23 23.39 -10.87
C GLU A 281 39.46 24.46 -11.67
N GLY A 282 39.47 25.71 -11.22
CA GLY A 282 38.68 26.80 -11.83
C GLY A 282 37.75 27.47 -10.83
N GLY A 283 37.47 28.77 -11.02
CA GLY A 283 36.85 29.61 -9.99
C GLY A 283 35.33 29.62 -10.02
N SER A 284 34.72 29.15 -11.11
CA SER A 284 33.28 29.22 -11.33
C SER A 284 32.46 28.22 -10.50
N SER A 285 33.09 27.27 -9.79
CA SER A 285 32.43 26.20 -9.03
C SER A 285 32.78 26.18 -7.53
N LEU A 286 33.47 27.20 -7.01
CA LEU A 286 33.83 27.29 -5.60
C LEU A 286 32.67 27.79 -4.74
N PHE A 287 32.43 27.11 -3.62
CA PHE A 287 31.50 27.57 -2.59
C PHE A 287 32.21 28.51 -1.61
N GLU A 288 31.82 29.78 -1.63
CA GLU A 288 32.29 30.76 -0.64
C GLU A 288 31.53 30.59 0.69
N PHE A 289 32.26 30.71 1.80
CA PHE A 289 31.66 30.74 3.13
C PHE A 289 32.50 31.65 4.04
N LYS A 290 31.86 32.25 5.05
CA LYS A 290 32.53 33.08 6.04
C LYS A 290 33.14 32.20 7.12
N TYR A 291 34.41 32.40 7.40
CA TYR A 291 35.14 31.63 8.41
C TYR A 291 35.75 32.60 9.42
N PHE A 292 35.11 32.71 10.59
CA PHE A 292 35.47 33.59 11.71
C PHE A 292 35.26 35.11 11.53
N GLU A 293 34.40 35.52 10.59
CA GLU A 293 33.85 36.90 10.52
C GLU A 293 32.56 37.07 11.33
#